data_AF-A0A524HJQ5-F1
#
_entry.id   AF-A0A524HJQ5-F1
#
_cell.length_a   1.000
_cell.length_b   1.000
_cell.length_c   1.000
_cell.angle_alpha   90.00
_cell.angle_beta   90.00
_cell.angle_gamma   90.00
#
_symmetry.space_group_name_H-M   'P 1'
#
loop_
_entity.id
_entity.type
_entity.pdbx_description
1 polymer ?
#
loop_
_entity_poly.entity_id
_entity_poly.type
_entity_poly.pdbx_seq_one_letter_code
_entity_poly.pdbx_strand_id
1 'polypeptide(L)' 'MTSKEYFEHTATSIASLNRLEIERRLTNFKGRFKLDFTPEYLNKLSLDKLRHILLAAMMYATGRN' A
#
# COMPACT_ATOMS: atom_id res chain seq x y z
N MET A 1 17.90 -11.64 -0.63
CA MET A 1 16.51 -11.81 -0.16
C MET A 1 15.64 -12.01 -1.39
N THR A 2 14.93 -13.13 -1.43
CA THR A 2 14.08 -13.50 -2.58
C THR A 2 12.82 -12.63 -2.62
N SER A 3 12.23 -12.43 -3.81
CA SER A 3 11.00 -11.63 -3.98
C SER A 3 9.83 -12.10 -3.10
N LYS A 4 9.82 -13.38 -2.73
CA LYS A 4 8.84 -14.00 -1.83
C LYS A 4 8.99 -13.51 -0.39
N GLU A 5 10.20 -13.45 0.15
CA GLU A 5 10.45 -12.97 1.52
C GLU A 5 10.08 -11.49 1.67
N TYR A 6 10.35 -10.69 0.64
CA TYR A 6 9.96 -9.27 0.62
C TYR A 6 8.45 -9.09 0.63
N PHE A 7 7.73 -9.94 -0.12
CA PHE A 7 6.27 -9.95 -0.14
C PHE A 7 5.68 -10.31 1.23
N GLU A 8 6.11 -11.41 1.84
CA GLU A 8 5.61 -11.88 3.14
C GLU A 8 5.85 -10.85 4.25
N HIS A 9 7.05 -10.26 4.29
CA HIS A 9 7.39 -9.23 5.28
C HIS A 9 6.57 -7.94 5.07
N THR A 10 6.35 -7.55 3.82
CA THR A 10 5.55 -6.38 3.46
C THR A 10 4.08 -6.60 3.76
N ALA A 11 3.51 -7.75 3.39
CA ALA A 11 2.13 -8.12 3.65
C ALA A 11 1.83 -8.17 5.16
N THR A 12 2.73 -8.78 5.95
CA THR A 12 2.63 -8.81 7.42
C THR A 12 2.70 -7.40 8.01
N SER A 13 3.60 -6.57 7.50
CA SER A 13 3.74 -5.17 7.92
C SER A 13 2.56 -4.28 7.51
N ILE A 14 1.78 -4.66 6.49
CA ILE A 14 0.54 -3.95 6.10
C ILE A 14 -0.66 -4.44 6.91
N ALA A 15 -0.71 -5.75 7.20
CA ALA A 15 -1.79 -6.37 7.97
C ALA A 15 -1.86 -5.81 9.40
N SER A 16 -0.71 -5.45 9.98
CA SER A 16 -0.62 -4.82 11.31
C SER A 16 -0.96 -3.33 11.34
N LEU A 17 -1.14 -2.67 10.18
CA LEU A 17 -1.43 -1.23 10.13
C LEU A 17 -2.91 -0.94 10.36
N ASN A 18 -3.13 0.19 11.01
CA ASN A 18 -4.45 0.79 11.14
C ASN A 18 -4.82 1.62 9.92
N ARG A 19 -6.12 1.89 9.77
CA ARG A 19 -6.68 2.67 8.65
C ARG A 19 -5.96 3.99 8.41
N LEU A 20 -5.75 4.76 9.47
CA LEU A 20 -5.08 6.07 9.43
C LEU A 20 -3.65 5.98 8.87
N GLU A 21 -2.90 4.93 9.22
CA GLU A 21 -1.53 4.74 8.74
C GLU A 21 -1.53 4.37 7.26
N ILE A 22 -2.48 3.53 6.83
CA ILE A 22 -2.62 3.15 5.42
C ILE A 22 -3.01 4.38 4.59
N GLU A 23 -3.98 5.17 5.05
CA GLU A 23 -4.41 6.40 4.37
C GLU A 23 -3.25 7.40 4.25
N ARG A 24 -2.46 7.58 5.32
CA ARG A 24 -1.24 8.41 5.27
C ARG A 24 -0.20 7.88 4.30
N ARG A 25 0.01 6.56 4.26
CA ARG A 25 0.97 5.94 3.31
C ARG A 25 0.51 6.04 1.87
N LEU A 26 -0.79 5.92 1.61
CA LEU A 26 -1.37 6.06 0.27
C LEU A 26 -1.32 7.50 -0.23
N THR A 27 -1.63 8.48 0.63
CA THR A 27 -1.56 9.92 0.29
C THR A 27 -0.13 10.43 0.13
N ASN A 28 0.83 9.88 0.89
CA ASN A 28 2.25 10.24 0.80
C ASN A 28 3.08 9.23 -0.01
N PHE A 29 2.43 8.39 -0.84
CA PHE A 29 3.12 7.34 -1.57
C PHE A 29 4.04 7.93 -2.64
N LYS A 30 5.36 7.79 -2.43
CA LYS A 30 6.39 8.20 -3.40
C LYS A 30 6.78 7.00 -4.27
N GLY A 31 5.88 6.59 -5.17
CA GLY A 31 6.12 5.54 -6.15
C GLY A 31 6.51 6.08 -7.53
N ARG A 32 6.71 5.17 -8.50
CA ARG A 32 6.88 5.51 -9.93
C ARG A 32 5.66 6.19 -10.54
N PHE A 33 4.48 6.02 -9.93
CA PHE A 33 3.24 6.66 -10.31
C PHE A 33 2.62 7.38 -9.11
N LYS A 34 2.08 8.58 -9.33
CA LYS A 34 1.40 9.37 -8.30
C LYS A 34 0.04 8.75 -8.02
N LEU A 35 -0.17 8.26 -6.80
CA LEU A 35 -1.48 7.81 -6.37
C LEU A 35 -2.36 9.04 -6.05
N ASP A 36 -3.18 9.48 -7.01
CA ASP A 36 -4.18 10.55 -6.81
C ASP A 36 -5.42 10.02 -6.07
N PHE A 37 -5.22 9.44 -4.88
CA PHE A 37 -6.33 9.05 -4.02
C PHE A 37 -6.76 10.22 -3.15
N THR A 38 -8.04 10.59 -3.22
CA THR A 38 -8.63 11.59 -2.32
C THR A 38 -8.97 10.94 -0.97
N PRO A 39 -8.92 11.70 0.14
CA PRO A 39 -9.34 11.19 1.45
C PRO A 39 -10.77 10.64 1.44
N GLU A 40 -11.66 11.26 0.68
CA GLU A 40 -13.06 10.85 0.53
C GLU A 40 -13.20 9.49 -0.18
N TYR A 41 -12.37 9.24 -1.19
CA TYR A 41 -12.32 7.93 -1.85
C TYR A 41 -11.80 6.86 -0.90
N LEU A 42 -10.72 7.16 -0.17
CA LEU A 42 -10.15 6.23 0.79
C LEU A 42 -11.12 5.92 1.94
N ASN A 43 -11.88 6.90 2.42
CA ASN A 43 -12.86 6.72 3.51
C ASN A 43 -14.01 5.78 3.12
N LYS A 44 -14.40 5.75 1.85
CA LYS A 44 -15.46 4.87 1.33
C LYS A 44 -15.01 3.40 1.19
N LEU A 45 -13.71 3.15 1.20
CA LEU A 45 -13.17 1.80 1.05
C LEU A 45 -13.10 1.05 2.39
N SER A 46 -13.25 -0.26 2.33
CA SER A 46 -13.00 -1.13 3.48
C SER A 46 -11.49 -1.19 3.79
N LEU A 47 -11.15 -1.39 5.07
CA LEU A 47 -9.75 -1.53 5.51
C LEU A 47 -8.99 -2.57 4.69
N ASP A 48 -9.64 -3.69 4.39
CA ASP A 48 -9.08 -4.77 3.59
C ASP A 48 -8.71 -4.32 2.16
N LYS A 49 -9.58 -3.56 1.49
CA LYS A 49 -9.29 -2.97 0.17
C LYS A 49 -8.12 -1.98 0.24
N LEU A 50 -8.06 -1.17 1.29
CA LEU A 50 -6.95 -0.23 1.49
C LEU A 50 -5.61 -0.96 1.63
N ARG A 51 -5.58 -2.09 2.36
CA ARG A 51 -4.40 -2.96 2.48
C ARG A 51 -3.98 -3.53 1.13
N HIS A 52 -4.93 -4.03 0.34
CA HIS A 52 -4.67 -4.56 -1.00
C HIS A 52 -4.12 -3.50 -1.96
N ILE A 53 -4.70 -2.29 -1.96
CA ILE A 53 -4.23 -1.17 -2.79
C ILE A 53 -2.79 -0.79 -2.41
N LEU A 54 -2.50 -0.67 -1.11
CA LEU A 54 -1.17 -0.33 -0.64
C LEU A 54 -0.13 -1.43 -0.99
N LEU A 55 -0.52 -2.70 -0.88
CA LEU A 55 0.32 -3.84 -1.28
C LEU A 55 0.62 -3.80 -2.78
N ALA A 56 -0.40 -3.62 -3.61
CA ALA A 56 -0.25 -3.54 -5.06
C ALA A 56 0.64 -2.35 -5.47
N ALA A 57 0.46 -1.19 -4.82
CA ALA A 57 1.28 -0.02 -5.05
C ALA A 57 2.76 -0.28 -4.71
N MET A 58 3.04 -0.95 -3.59
CA MET A 58 4.40 -1.32 -3.20
C MET A 58 5.02 -2.34 -4.16
N MET A 59 4.27 -3.35 -4.59
CA MET A 59 4.76 -4.33 -5.58
C MET A 59 5.11 -3.65 -6.92
N TYR A 60 4.27 -2.72 -7.36
CA TYR A 60 4.51 -1.96 -8.59
C TYR A 60 5.72 -1.02 -8.47
N ALA A 61 5.87 -0.33 -7.34
CA ALA A 61 7.01 0.56 -7.09
C ALA A 61 8.35 -0.20 -6.98
N THR A 62 8.33 -1.43 -6.44
CA THR A 62 9.52 -2.27 -6.27
C THR A 62 9.87 -3.08 -7.53
N GLY A 63 9.07 -2.97 -8.60
CA GLY A 63 9.38 -3.54 -9.91
C GLY A 63 10.64 -2.92 -10.51
N ARG A 64 11.82 -3.37 -10.07
CA ARG A 64 13.08 -3.24 -10.82
C ARG A 64 12.82 -3.81 -12.22
N ASN A 65 12.89 -2.94 -13.22
CA ASN A 65 13.18 -3.33 -14.59
C ASN A 65 14.70 -3.31 -14.71
#